data_AF-A0A3P6E5N0-F1
#
_entry.id   AF-A0A3P6E5N0-F1
#
_cell.length_a   1.000
_cell.length_b   1.000
_cell.length_c   1.000
_cell.angle_alpha   90.00
_cell.angle_beta   90.00
_cell.angle_gamma   90.00
#
_symmetry.space_group_name_H-M   'P 1'
#
loop_
_entity.id
_entity.type
_entity.pdbx_description
1 polymer ?
#
loop_
_entity_poly.entity_id
_entity_poly.type
_entity_poly.pdbx_seq_one_letter_code
_entity_poly.pdbx_strand_id
1 'polypeptide(L)' 'MKRSIGKRLLSFTAAHSQKLKGSFGFVGVNYYGAFYVTSVIVVDHNTPNWRSDARIEWKRRMEDGVQVDGYYA' A
#
# COMPACT_ATOMS: atom_id res chain seq x y z
N MET A 1 7.85 -0.08 -2.85
CA MET A 1 7.30 -0.69 -4.08
C MET A 1 8.37 -1.24 -5.02
N LYS A 2 9.17 -0.42 -5.74
CA LYS A 2 10.14 -0.91 -6.76
C LYS A 2 11.04 -2.07 -6.29
N ARG A 3 11.62 -1.98 -5.09
CA ARG A 3 12.46 -3.03 -4.49
C ARG A 3 11.69 -4.32 -4.16
N SER A 4 10.45 -4.22 -3.71
CA SER A 4 9.66 -5.38 -3.24
C SER A 4 8.95 -6.11 -4.38
N ILE A 5 8.39 -5.35 -5.33
CA ILE A 5 7.62 -5.88 -6.46
C ILE A 5 8.56 -6.32 -7.60
N GLY A 6 9.70 -5.60 -7.76
CA GLY A 6 10.71 -5.91 -8.76
C GLY A 6 10.14 -5.93 -10.17
N LYS A 7 10.42 -7.00 -10.92
CA LYS A 7 10.06 -7.16 -12.34
C LYS A 7 8.56 -7.13 -12.63
N ARG A 8 7.70 -7.40 -11.63
CA ARG A 8 6.23 -7.33 -11.78
C ARG A 8 5.73 -5.87 -11.88
N LEU A 9 6.53 -4.90 -11.41
CA LEU A 9 6.21 -3.49 -11.54
C LEU A 9 6.77 -2.96 -12.86
N LEU A 10 5.88 -2.65 -13.79
CA LEU A 10 6.26 -2.10 -15.09
C LEU A 10 7.03 -0.78 -14.92
N SER A 11 8.04 -0.61 -15.75
CA SER A 11 8.82 0.62 -15.80
C SER A 11 8.29 1.54 -16.89
N PHE A 12 8.20 2.82 -16.57
CA PHE A 12 7.88 3.85 -17.56
C PHE A 12 9.12 4.21 -18.38
N THR A 13 8.92 4.53 -19.66
CA THR A 13 9.94 5.22 -20.46
C THR A 13 10.12 6.65 -19.94
N ALA A 14 11.21 7.31 -20.36
CA ALA A 14 11.44 8.72 -20.00
C ALA A 14 10.28 9.63 -20.47
N ALA A 15 9.81 9.43 -21.71
CA ALA A 15 8.70 10.19 -22.27
C ALA A 15 7.38 9.99 -21.50
N HIS A 16 7.06 8.75 -21.13
CA HIS A 16 5.87 8.46 -20.31
C HIS A 16 5.98 9.10 -18.93
N SER A 17 7.16 9.02 -18.30
CA SER A 17 7.40 9.63 -16.98
C SER A 17 7.21 11.15 -17.03
N GLN A 18 7.70 11.80 -18.08
CA GLN A 18 7.55 13.24 -18.27
C GLN A 18 6.09 13.65 -18.47
N LYS A 19 5.31 12.85 -19.20
CA LYS A 19 3.87 13.11 -19.42
C LYS A 19 3.04 13.00 -18.14
N LEU A 20 3.39 12.07 -17.24
CA LEU A 20 2.66 11.85 -15.98
C LEU A 20 3.04 12.84 -14.87
N LYS A 21 4.28 13.33 -14.88
CA LYS A 21 4.76 14.23 -13.83
C LYS A 21 4.00 15.56 -13.89
N GLY A 22 3.25 15.87 -12.84
CA GLY A 22 2.48 17.11 -12.76
C GLY A 22 1.23 17.13 -13.64
N SER A 23 0.75 15.97 -14.10
CA SER A 23 -0.44 15.86 -14.96
C SER A 23 -1.77 16.02 -14.19
N PHE A 24 -1.81 16.89 -13.18
CA PHE A 24 -2.98 17.14 -12.33
C PHE A 24 -3.12 18.63 -12.02
N GLY A 25 -4.35 19.16 -12.07
CA GLY A 25 -4.67 20.54 -11.65
C GLY A 25 -5.16 20.64 -10.20
N PHE A 26 -5.68 19.54 -9.65
CA PHE A 26 -6.11 19.39 -8.26
C PHE A 26 -6.00 17.91 -7.86
N VAL A 27 -6.09 17.61 -6.57
CA VAL A 27 -6.11 16.24 -6.04
C VAL A 27 -7.32 16.09 -5.13
N GLY A 28 -8.28 15.25 -5.54
CA GLY A 28 -9.36 14.80 -4.67
C GLY A 28 -8.90 13.61 -3.83
N VAL A 29 -9.25 13.59 -2.54
CA VAL A 29 -8.89 12.51 -1.62
C VAL A 29 -10.16 11.83 -1.12
N ASN A 30 -10.29 10.53 -1.41
CA ASN A 30 -11.35 9.70 -0.85
C ASN A 30 -10.87 9.11 0.47
N TYR A 31 -11.42 9.60 1.59
CA TYR A 31 -11.05 9.16 2.94
C TYR A 31 -12.23 8.44 3.61
N TYR A 32 -11.99 7.20 4.04
CA TYR A 32 -13.00 6.36 4.69
C TYR A 32 -12.59 5.93 6.10
N GLY A 33 -11.30 6.00 6.45
CA GLY A 33 -10.80 5.58 7.75
C GLY A 33 -9.30 5.29 7.75
N ALA A 34 -8.84 4.65 8.82
CA ALA A 34 -7.44 4.27 9.02
C ALA A 34 -7.34 2.86 9.65
N PHE A 35 -6.18 2.22 9.48
CA PHE A 35 -5.91 0.88 10.00
C PHE A 35 -4.63 0.86 10.85
N TYR A 36 -4.57 -0.05 11.82
CA TYR A 36 -3.32 -0.41 12.48
C TYR A 36 -2.53 -1.38 11.62
N VAL A 37 -1.21 -1.25 11.61
CA VAL A 37 -0.32 -2.11 10.81
C VAL A 37 0.93 -2.48 11.59
N THR A 38 1.44 -3.68 11.34
CA THR A 38 2.77 -4.13 11.80
C THR A 38 3.67 -4.43 10.62
N SER A 39 4.98 -4.18 10.80
CA SER A 39 5.99 -4.43 9.77
C SER A 39 6.26 -5.93 9.64
N VAL A 40 6.28 -6.44 8.40
CA VAL A 40 6.63 -7.83 8.08
C VAL A 40 7.99 -7.85 7.38
N ILE A 41 8.99 -8.43 8.05
CA ILE A 41 10.38 -8.44 7.57
C ILE A 41 10.63 -9.59 6.60
N VAL A 42 10.08 -10.77 6.89
CA VAL A 42 10.26 -11.99 6.09
C VAL A 42 9.03 -12.20 5.22
N VAL A 43 9.25 -12.24 3.91
CA VAL A 43 8.20 -12.42 2.91
C VAL A 43 8.65 -13.51 1.94
N ASP A 44 7.79 -14.48 1.67
CA ASP A 44 8.03 -15.44 0.60
C ASP A 44 7.86 -14.75 -0.76
N HIS A 45 8.94 -14.69 -1.52
CA HIS A 45 8.95 -14.06 -2.85
C HIS A 45 8.56 -15.04 -3.96
N ASN A 46 8.43 -16.34 -3.66
CA ASN A 46 8.00 -17.36 -4.62
C ASN A 46 6.49 -17.37 -4.84
N THR A 47 5.73 -16.84 -3.87
CA THR A 47 4.26 -16.75 -3.90
C THR A 47 3.78 -15.29 -3.84
N PRO A 48 4.16 -14.44 -4.82
CA PRO A 48 3.91 -13.01 -4.76
C PRO A 48 2.41 -12.71 -4.78
N ASN A 49 1.97 -11.88 -3.84
CA ASN A 49 0.61 -11.37 -3.78
C ASN A 49 0.62 -9.90 -3.33
N TRP A 50 -0.53 -9.24 -3.45
CA TRP A 50 -0.61 -7.81 -3.12
C TRP A 50 -0.35 -7.52 -1.64
N ARG A 51 -0.66 -8.46 -0.73
CA ARG A 51 -0.41 -8.29 0.71
C ARG A 51 1.09 -8.41 1.02
N SER A 52 1.75 -9.40 0.43
CA SER A 52 3.19 -9.61 0.57
C SER A 52 4.00 -8.43 0.01
N ASP A 53 3.49 -7.77 -1.03
CA ASP A 53 4.12 -6.59 -1.64
C ASP A 53 4.12 -5.35 -0.75
N ALA A 54 3.12 -5.25 0.12
CA ALA A 54 2.97 -4.15 1.07
C ALA A 54 3.94 -4.27 2.27
N ARG A 55 4.46 -5.49 2.55
CA ARG A 55 5.33 -5.80 3.70
C ARG A 55 4.76 -5.36 5.05
N ILE A 56 3.44 -5.39 5.15
CA ILE A 56 2.70 -5.05 6.36
C ILE A 56 1.62 -6.08 6.60
N GLU A 57 1.30 -6.28 7.86
CA GLU A 57 0.12 -6.99 8.29
C GLU A 57 -0.91 -5.99 8.81
N TRP A 58 -2.12 -6.05 8.27
CA TRP A 58 -3.21 -5.16 8.66
C TRP A 58 -3.91 -5.73 9.88
N LYS A 59 -3.96 -4.96 10.96
CA LYS A 59 -4.64 -5.35 12.19
C LYS A 59 -5.99 -4.65 12.29
N ARG A 60 -7.02 -5.44 12.63
CA ARG A 60 -8.35 -4.93 12.99
C ARG A 60 -8.41 -4.32 14.39
N ARG A 61 -7.45 -4.66 15.27
CA ARG A 61 -7.36 -4.19 16.65
C ARG A 61 -5.92 -3.85 17.01
N MET A 62 -5.74 -2.93 17.95
CA MET A 62 -4.47 -2.73 18.61
C MET A 62 -4.11 -3.96 19.45
N GLU A 63 -2.81 -4.20 19.65
CA GLU A 63 -2.28 -5.40 20.32
C GLU A 63 -2.66 -5.46 21.82
N ASP A 64 -3.14 -4.36 22.39
CA ASP A 64 -3.69 -4.22 23.74
C ASP A 64 -5.17 -4.65 23.86
N GLY A 65 -5.78 -5.12 22.77
CA GLY A 65 -7.16 -5.62 22.76
C GLY A 65 -8.23 -4.54 22.81
N VAL A 66 -7.87 -3.24 22.79
CA VAL A 66 -8.85 -2.16 22.76
C VAL A 66 -9.51 -2.14 21.38
N GLN A 67 -10.85 -2.31 21.36
CA GLN A 67 -11.63 -2.06 20.16
C GLN A 67 -11.54 -0.56 19.84
N VAL A 68 -10.98 -0.24 18.69
CA VAL A 68 -11.17 1.08 18.11
C VAL A 68 -12.42 0.95 17.26
N ASP A 69 -13.55 1.37 17.83
CA ASP A 69 -14.86 1.38 17.17
C ASP A 69 -14.83 2.33 15.96
N GLY A 70 -14.32 1.83 14.85
CA GLY A 70 -14.54 2.39 13.53
C GLY A 70 -15.92 1.96 13.05
N TYR A 71 -16.94 2.68 13.47
CA TYR A 71 -18.28 2.59 12.88
C TYR A 71 -18.21 2.82 11.38
N TYR A 72 -18.40 1.77 10.58
CA TYR A 72 -19.08 1.85 9.28
C TYR A 72 -19.86 0.56 9.02
N ALA A 73 -21.12 0.76 8.63
CA ALA A 73 -22.09 -0.24 8.20
C ALA A 73 -21.70 -0.93 6.88
#